data_AF-A0A1Y1L140-F1
#
_entry.id   AF-A0A1Y1L140-F1
#
_cell.length_a   1.000
_cell.length_b   1.000
_cell.length_c   1.000
_cell.angle_alpha   90.00
_cell.angle_beta   90.00
_cell.angle_gamma   90.00
#
_symmetry.space_group_name_H-M   'P 1'
#
loop_
_entity.id
_entity.type
_entity.pdbx_description
1 polymer ?
#
loop_
_entity_poly.entity_id
_entity_poly.type
_entity_poly.pdbx_seq_one_letter_code
_entity_poly.pdbx_strand_id
1 'polypeptide(L)'
;GGLTLSILEPFQRIRLTYFGFLRVFEKGLPGDVEAVKLSLMWNGADEVLHYPQDADSGLLSDALAKERWRDGSWIELMGDERGYEQYGAFQGAFTTPTVSSDLRFQGFRKRLWGTAEHLSLHRDFTIFVSGRDGTAFTIGARSYKAGCARLKFGTLFARSTGSRPITQHDINLEYVGEYSTPSSISFHVKAGGRTYKCIATLMHRDMVTMGSEGWETRMVPCRIILDGTSGVGLVSFWYSQQGGERDAPDFLLTEPKLDRVPSFVAAFGERECEVGAFAGEKGKLLALASSIISPNFAIPRGFVVLTTAFTHHLNHSEKLSEAVGNVKDVCLGNAAGDLSLACQRVVELFLTEPIAEDVAGEVLEKLGDDQGTWTVCISDASDGACGMEVR
;
A
#
# COMPACT_ATOMS: atom_id res chain seq x y z
N GLY A 1 1.70 -9.98 -7.93
CA GLY A 1 0.80 -8.81 -7.89
C GLY A 1 1.35 -7.85 -6.87
N GLY A 2 1.60 -6.60 -7.25
CA GLY A 2 2.25 -5.62 -6.38
C GLY A 2 1.32 -4.46 -6.06
N LEU A 3 1.20 -4.10 -4.78
CA LEU A 3 0.74 -2.79 -4.37
C LEU A 3 1.94 -1.83 -4.44
N THR A 4 1.87 -0.81 -5.27
CA THR A 4 2.90 0.21 -5.40
C THR A 4 2.36 1.55 -4.90
N LEU A 5 3.18 2.23 -4.10
CA LEU A 5 2.92 3.58 -3.60
C LEU A 5 4.05 4.50 -4.09
N SER A 6 3.77 5.34 -5.09
CA SER A 6 4.73 6.31 -5.62
C SER A 6 4.44 7.70 -5.08
N ILE A 7 5.40 8.28 -4.38
CA ILE A 7 5.31 9.67 -3.91
C ILE A 7 5.59 10.57 -5.12
N LEU A 8 4.60 11.36 -5.53
CA LEU A 8 4.74 12.30 -6.65
C LEU A 8 5.10 13.69 -6.12
N GLU A 9 4.41 14.12 -5.07
CA GLU A 9 4.68 15.36 -4.34
C GLU A 9 4.59 15.03 -2.85
N PRO A 10 5.68 15.18 -2.07
CA PRO A 10 5.69 14.89 -0.64
C PRO A 10 4.52 15.56 0.07
N PHE A 11 3.79 14.77 0.85
CA PHE A 11 2.61 15.21 1.59
C PHE A 11 1.44 15.78 0.77
N GLN A 12 1.51 15.85 -0.54
CA GLN A 12 0.44 16.40 -1.37
C GLN A 12 -0.15 15.37 -2.30
N ARG A 13 0.69 14.63 -3.04
CA ARG A 13 0.23 13.73 -4.10
C ARG A 13 0.95 12.39 -4.07
N ILE A 14 0.16 11.32 -3.98
CA ILE A 14 0.66 9.94 -4.03
C ILE A 14 -0.13 9.15 -5.06
N ARG A 15 0.55 8.35 -5.85
CA ARG A 15 -0.06 7.36 -6.73
C ARG A 15 -0.08 6.01 -6.04
N LEU A 16 -1.26 5.39 -5.98
CA LEU A 16 -1.46 4.03 -5.52
C LEU A 16 -1.87 3.19 -6.72
N THR A 17 -1.06 2.19 -7.05
CA THR A 17 -1.40 1.22 -8.09
C THR A 17 -1.39 -0.18 -7.50
N TYR A 18 -2.36 -0.98 -7.92
CA TYR A 18 -2.37 -2.41 -7.64
C TYR A 18 -2.75 -3.15 -8.91
N PHE A 19 -1.98 -4.16 -9.25
CA PHE A 19 -2.32 -5.12 -10.30
C PHE A 19 -2.03 -6.52 -9.78
N GLY A 20 -3.09 -7.29 -9.60
CA GLY A 20 -2.98 -8.62 -9.01
C GLY A 20 -4.33 -9.24 -8.72
N PHE A 21 -4.31 -10.28 -7.91
CA PHE A 21 -5.49 -11.07 -7.61
C PHE A 21 -5.99 -10.75 -6.20
N LEU A 22 -7.27 -10.41 -6.06
CA LEU A 22 -7.91 -10.21 -4.76
C LEU A 22 -8.98 -11.26 -4.53
N ARG A 23 -9.14 -11.67 -3.28
CA ARG A 23 -10.22 -12.57 -2.89
C ARG A 23 -11.51 -11.77 -2.76
N VAL A 24 -12.56 -12.23 -3.43
CA VAL A 24 -13.91 -11.68 -3.27
C VAL A 24 -14.46 -12.18 -1.94
N PHE A 25 -14.83 -11.25 -1.06
CA PHE A 25 -15.52 -11.58 0.18
C PHE A 25 -17.01 -11.35 -0.02
N GLU A 26 -17.78 -12.44 -0.11
CA GLU A 26 -19.24 -12.37 -0.09
C GLU A 26 -19.76 -12.87 1.25
N LYS A 27 -20.53 -12.02 1.96
CA LYS A 27 -21.22 -12.38 3.21
C LYS A 27 -20.28 -13.00 4.27
N GLY A 28 -19.03 -12.53 4.33
CA GLY A 28 -18.04 -13.00 5.30
C GLY A 28 -17.42 -14.36 4.98
N LEU A 29 -17.67 -14.95 3.81
CA LEU A 29 -17.02 -16.16 3.35
C LEU A 29 -15.98 -15.85 2.28
N PRO A 30 -14.80 -16.49 2.34
CA PRO A 30 -13.79 -16.37 1.30
C PRO A 30 -14.34 -16.96 0.00
N GLY A 31 -14.62 -16.10 -0.98
CA GLY A 31 -15.06 -16.48 -2.32
C GLY A 31 -13.90 -16.68 -3.28
N ASP A 32 -14.26 -16.62 -4.56
CA ASP A 32 -13.33 -16.74 -5.68
C ASP A 32 -12.30 -15.61 -5.71
N VAL A 33 -11.24 -15.84 -6.47
CA VAL A 33 -10.15 -14.89 -6.65
C VAL A 33 -10.33 -14.21 -8.00
N GLU A 34 -10.34 -12.88 -8.01
CA GLU A 34 -10.51 -12.09 -9.22
C GLU A 34 -9.27 -11.24 -9.52
N ALA A 35 -8.99 -11.06 -10.81
CA ALA A 35 -7.98 -10.10 -11.26
C ALA A 35 -8.50 -8.68 -10.99
N VAL A 36 -7.70 -7.87 -10.32
CA VAL A 36 -8.04 -6.50 -9.97
C VAL A 36 -6.91 -5.58 -10.42
N LYS A 37 -7.31 -4.51 -11.11
CA LYS A 37 -6.50 -3.34 -11.41
C LYS A 37 -7.06 -2.15 -10.65
N LEU A 38 -6.24 -1.56 -9.79
CA LEU A 38 -6.54 -0.34 -9.05
C LEU A 38 -5.50 0.71 -9.43
N SER A 39 -5.94 1.91 -9.75
CA SER A 39 -5.06 3.05 -10.01
C SER A 39 -5.69 4.29 -9.42
N LEU A 40 -5.22 4.69 -8.24
CA LEU A 40 -5.72 5.83 -7.48
C LEU A 40 -4.65 6.90 -7.30
N MET A 41 -5.11 8.13 -7.19
CA MET A 41 -4.34 9.31 -6.86
C MET A 41 -4.88 9.85 -5.54
N TRP A 42 -4.02 9.83 -4.52
CA TRP A 42 -4.26 10.54 -3.27
C TRP A 42 -3.90 12.02 -3.44
N ASN A 43 -4.78 12.89 -2.95
CA ASN A 43 -4.52 14.31 -2.80
C ASN A 43 -4.77 14.71 -1.33
N GLY A 44 -3.75 15.26 -0.68
CA GLY A 44 -3.87 15.82 0.68
C GLY A 44 -4.78 17.05 0.69
N ALA A 45 -5.68 17.13 1.66
CA ALA A 45 -6.57 18.28 1.84
C ALA A 45 -5.99 19.36 2.76
N ASP A 46 -5.01 18.99 3.60
CA ASP A 46 -4.40 19.87 4.59
C ASP A 46 -2.98 19.39 4.95
N GLU A 47 -2.30 20.11 5.83
CA GLU A 47 -1.03 19.70 6.42
C GLU A 47 -1.13 18.37 7.18
N VAL A 48 0.04 17.73 7.36
CA VAL A 48 0.15 16.51 8.13
C VAL A 48 0.12 16.81 9.62
N LEU A 49 -0.56 15.95 10.38
CA LEU A 49 -0.53 15.96 11.83
C LEU A 49 0.45 14.90 12.30
N HIS A 50 1.51 15.32 12.97
CA HIS A 50 2.55 14.47 13.52
C HIS A 50 2.17 13.91 14.88
N TYR A 51 2.39 12.61 15.07
CA TYR A 51 2.23 11.97 16.37
C TYR A 51 3.61 11.73 17.01
N PRO A 52 3.80 12.10 18.30
CA PRO A 52 2.82 12.68 19.23
C PRO A 52 2.77 14.22 19.25
N GLN A 53 3.55 14.92 18.41
CA GLN A 53 3.77 16.37 18.52
C GLN A 53 2.49 17.21 18.41
N ASP A 54 1.60 16.82 17.51
CA ASP A 54 0.33 17.52 17.23
C ASP A 54 -0.87 16.89 17.94
N ALA A 55 -0.64 15.91 18.82
CA ALA A 55 -1.69 15.35 19.65
C ALA A 55 -2.05 16.29 20.81
N ASP A 56 -3.28 16.18 21.33
CA ASP A 56 -3.72 17.02 22.45
C ASP A 56 -2.94 16.69 23.73
N SER A 57 -2.14 17.65 24.19
CA SER A 57 -1.39 17.51 25.45
C SER A 57 -2.28 17.24 26.67
N GLY A 58 -3.55 17.68 26.66
CA GLY A 58 -4.53 17.39 27.69
C GLY A 58 -4.88 15.91 27.76
N LEU A 59 -5.17 15.27 26.62
CA LEU A 59 -5.42 13.83 26.54
C LEU A 59 -4.19 13.00 26.92
N LEU A 60 -3.00 13.39 26.46
CA LEU A 60 -1.77 12.66 26.78
C LEU A 60 -1.45 12.77 28.29
N SER A 61 -1.58 13.97 28.87
CA SER A 61 -1.32 14.18 30.29
C SER A 61 -2.37 13.52 31.19
N ASP A 62 -3.65 13.49 30.80
CA ASP A 62 -4.70 12.76 31.50
C ASP A 62 -4.45 11.24 31.52
N ALA A 63 -3.94 10.67 30.42
CA ALA A 63 -3.54 9.27 30.39
C ALA A 63 -2.37 9.01 31.35
N LEU A 64 -1.30 9.81 31.28
CA LEU A 64 -0.13 9.68 32.15
C LEU A 64 -0.45 9.87 33.64
N ALA A 65 -1.34 10.80 33.98
CA ALA A 65 -1.74 11.08 35.36
C ALA A 65 -2.47 9.90 36.02
N LYS A 66 -3.02 8.97 35.23
CA LYS A 66 -3.72 7.77 35.71
C LYS A 66 -2.80 6.56 35.87
N GLU A 67 -1.55 6.66 35.43
CA GLU A 67 -0.58 5.58 35.53
C GLU A 67 0.24 5.64 36.82
N ARG A 68 0.79 4.49 37.21
CA ARG A 68 1.67 4.38 38.38
C ARG A 68 3.13 4.62 37.95
N TRP A 69 3.67 5.77 38.27
CA TRP A 69 5.09 6.10 38.10
C TRP A 69 5.60 6.94 39.28
N ARG A 70 6.90 6.83 39.61
CA ARG A 70 7.48 7.51 40.80
C ARG A 70 8.82 8.19 40.54
N ASP A 71 9.50 7.87 39.44
CA ASP A 71 10.93 8.14 39.25
C ASP A 71 11.26 8.87 37.93
N GLY A 72 10.28 9.46 37.27
CA GLY A 72 10.50 10.21 36.02
C GLY A 72 10.50 9.36 34.75
N SER A 73 10.32 8.03 34.87
CA SER A 73 10.14 7.09 33.75
C SER A 73 8.84 7.28 32.94
N TRP A 74 8.03 8.29 33.26
CA TRP A 74 6.74 8.54 32.62
C TRP A 74 6.85 8.72 31.11
N ILE A 75 7.99 9.18 30.60
CA ILE A 75 8.21 9.38 29.16
C ILE A 75 8.18 8.05 28.38
N GLU A 76 8.59 6.95 29.02
CA GLU A 76 8.61 5.62 28.42
C GLU A 76 7.19 5.03 28.35
N LEU A 77 6.26 5.50 29.19
CA LEU A 77 4.88 5.00 29.23
C LEU A 77 4.05 5.32 27.99
N MET A 78 4.46 6.33 27.22
CA MET A 78 3.75 6.77 26.01
C MET A 78 4.03 5.93 24.77
N GLY A 79 4.99 5.00 24.88
CA GLY A 79 5.51 4.24 23.75
C GLY A 79 6.45 5.05 22.85
N ASP A 80 7.09 4.34 21.93
CA ASP A 80 8.05 4.90 20.98
C ASP A 80 7.43 5.24 19.62
N GLU A 81 6.13 5.02 19.45
CA GLU A 81 5.44 5.24 18.18
C GLU A 81 5.55 6.69 17.73
N ARG A 82 5.96 6.87 16.47
CA ARG A 82 6.03 8.16 15.78
C ARG A 82 5.34 8.02 14.44
N GLY A 83 4.85 9.13 13.92
CA GLY A 83 4.19 9.07 12.63
C GLY A 83 3.51 10.34 12.22
N TYR A 84 2.64 10.19 11.23
CA TYR A 84 1.73 11.25 10.82
C TYR A 84 0.40 10.71 10.32
N GLU A 85 -0.63 11.55 10.43
CA GLU A 85 -1.94 11.38 9.85
C GLU A 85 -2.23 12.55 8.89
N GLN A 86 -2.98 12.28 7.82
CA GLN A 86 -3.41 13.32 6.89
C GLN A 86 -4.76 12.99 6.28
N TYR A 87 -5.62 14.00 6.19
CA TYR A 87 -6.90 13.91 5.49
C TYR A 87 -6.78 14.33 4.03
N GLY A 88 -7.65 13.80 3.20
CA GLY A 88 -7.57 14.00 1.76
C GLY A 88 -8.63 13.21 1.01
N ALA A 89 -8.38 13.02 -0.27
CA ALA A 89 -9.26 12.26 -1.13
C ALA A 89 -8.46 11.36 -2.09
N PHE A 90 -9.03 10.19 -2.37
CA PHE A 90 -8.61 9.34 -3.46
C PHE A 90 -9.50 9.59 -4.67
N GLN A 91 -8.88 9.62 -5.85
CA GLN A 91 -9.57 9.61 -7.13
C GLN A 91 -8.87 8.67 -8.11
N GLY A 92 -9.61 7.92 -8.92
CA GLY A 92 -9.01 7.07 -9.93
C GLY A 92 -9.94 5.96 -10.38
N ALA A 93 -9.39 4.85 -10.85
CA ALA A 93 -10.14 3.76 -11.44
C ALA A 93 -9.90 2.44 -10.71
N PHE A 94 -10.97 1.65 -10.64
CA PHE A 94 -10.99 0.25 -10.21
C PHE A 94 -11.57 -0.59 -11.34
N THR A 95 -10.88 -1.65 -11.70
CA THR A 95 -11.27 -2.54 -12.80
C THR A 95 -11.07 -3.99 -12.40
N THR A 96 -12.11 -4.80 -12.60
CA THR A 96 -12.11 -6.27 -12.61
C THR A 96 -12.53 -6.74 -14.02
N PRO A 97 -12.53 -8.05 -14.32
CA PRO A 97 -13.02 -8.55 -15.60
C PRO A 97 -14.49 -8.19 -15.89
N THR A 98 -15.29 -7.96 -14.85
CA THR A 98 -16.74 -7.74 -14.94
C THR A 98 -17.15 -6.30 -14.62
N VAL A 99 -16.33 -5.56 -13.87
CA VAL A 99 -16.67 -4.23 -13.37
C VAL A 99 -15.56 -3.24 -13.70
N SER A 100 -15.94 -2.07 -14.22
CA SER A 100 -15.04 -0.91 -14.30
C SER A 100 -15.74 0.28 -13.67
N SER A 101 -15.06 0.96 -12.74
CA SER A 101 -15.65 2.06 -11.98
C SER A 101 -14.62 3.15 -11.68
N ASP A 102 -15.04 4.40 -11.87
CA ASP A 102 -14.32 5.56 -11.39
C ASP A 102 -14.65 5.78 -9.91
N LEU A 103 -13.62 5.78 -9.07
CA LEU A 103 -13.73 5.98 -7.64
C LEU A 103 -13.35 7.42 -7.27
N ARG A 104 -14.17 8.05 -6.43
CA ARG A 104 -13.87 9.32 -5.77
C ARG A 104 -14.39 9.27 -4.34
N PHE A 105 -13.49 9.31 -3.38
CA PHE A 105 -13.88 9.22 -1.97
C PHE A 105 -12.91 9.98 -1.08
N GLN A 106 -13.47 10.57 -0.01
CA GLN A 106 -12.69 11.15 1.06
C GLN A 106 -12.05 10.04 1.88
N GLY A 107 -10.89 10.31 2.43
CA GLY A 107 -10.20 9.36 3.28
C GLY A 107 -9.22 10.04 4.21
N PHE A 108 -8.54 9.21 4.96
CA PHE A 108 -7.35 9.58 5.69
C PHE A 108 -6.24 8.62 5.29
N ARG A 109 -5.01 9.07 5.40
CA ARG A 109 -3.83 8.21 5.35
C ARG A 109 -3.05 8.38 6.64
N LYS A 110 -2.44 7.29 7.06
CA LYS A 110 -1.65 7.24 8.28
C LYS A 110 -0.38 6.47 8.00
N ARG A 111 0.73 6.96 8.54
CA ARG A 111 2.01 6.23 8.57
C ARG A 111 2.55 6.31 9.99
N LEU A 112 2.71 5.16 10.62
CA LEU A 112 3.33 5.02 11.93
C LEU A 112 4.57 4.16 11.82
N TRP A 113 5.52 4.38 12.71
CA TRP A 113 6.68 3.52 12.94
C TRP A 113 7.05 3.54 14.42
N GLY A 114 7.65 2.46 14.90
CA GLY A 114 7.96 2.23 16.31
C GLY A 114 7.96 0.74 16.60
N THR A 115 7.89 0.37 17.87
CA THR A 115 7.78 -1.02 18.31
C THR A 115 6.48 -1.62 17.79
N ALA A 116 6.58 -2.79 17.15
CA ALA A 116 5.44 -3.47 16.54
C ALA A 116 4.29 -3.69 17.55
N GLU A 117 3.05 -3.51 17.09
CA GLU A 117 1.84 -3.54 17.94
C GLU A 117 1.74 -4.83 18.77
N HIS A 118 2.05 -5.99 18.18
CA HIS A 118 2.01 -7.27 18.91
C HIS A 118 3.03 -7.37 20.05
N LEU A 119 4.10 -6.57 20.03
CA LEU A 119 5.09 -6.50 21.10
C LEU A 119 4.74 -5.44 22.15
N SER A 120 4.06 -4.36 21.75
CA SER A 120 3.84 -3.19 22.62
C SER A 120 2.42 -3.08 23.18
N LEU A 121 1.41 -3.63 22.52
CA LEU A 121 -0.01 -3.41 22.84
C LEU A 121 -0.67 -4.66 23.45
N HIS A 122 -1.50 -4.45 24.46
CA HIS A 122 -2.54 -5.40 24.85
C HIS A 122 -3.74 -5.29 23.91
N ARG A 123 -4.10 -4.05 23.54
CA ARG A 123 -5.30 -3.75 22.78
C ARG A 123 -5.24 -2.38 22.10
N ASP A 124 -5.80 -2.29 20.90
CA ASP A 124 -6.05 -1.02 20.20
C ASP A 124 -7.50 -0.98 19.72
N PHE A 125 -8.06 0.23 19.71
CA PHE A 125 -9.32 0.55 19.07
C PHE A 125 -9.13 1.84 18.31
N THR A 126 -9.52 1.85 17.04
CA THR A 126 -9.60 3.07 16.25
C THR A 126 -10.91 3.10 15.47
N ILE A 127 -11.45 4.30 15.29
CA ILE A 127 -12.57 4.53 14.37
C ILE A 127 -12.26 5.74 13.52
N PHE A 128 -12.37 5.56 12.21
CA PHE A 128 -12.41 6.64 11.24
C PHE A 128 -13.85 6.95 10.88
N VAL A 129 -14.18 8.24 10.83
CA VAL A 129 -15.49 8.76 10.45
C VAL A 129 -15.32 9.78 9.33
N SER A 130 -16.20 9.72 8.34
CA SER A 130 -16.39 10.74 7.30
C SER A 130 -17.87 11.08 7.18
N GLY A 131 -18.21 12.32 7.53
CA GLY A 131 -19.53 12.91 7.42
C GLY A 131 -19.80 13.47 6.04
N ARG A 132 -21.07 13.52 5.64
CA ARG A 132 -21.48 14.07 4.33
C ARG A 132 -21.19 15.57 4.18
N ASP A 133 -21.06 16.29 5.29
CA ASP A 133 -20.67 17.70 5.34
C ASP A 133 -19.17 17.93 5.07
N GLY A 134 -18.39 16.86 4.94
CA GLY A 134 -16.94 16.90 4.77
C GLY A 134 -16.17 16.99 6.09
N THR A 135 -16.85 16.88 7.24
CA THR A 135 -16.18 16.66 8.52
C THR A 135 -15.66 15.23 8.56
N ALA A 136 -14.40 15.04 8.91
CA ALA A 136 -13.82 13.73 9.11
C ALA A 136 -13.01 13.70 10.40
N PHE A 137 -12.93 12.56 11.06
CA PHE A 137 -12.07 12.43 12.24
C PHE A 137 -11.62 10.99 12.46
N THR A 138 -10.52 10.85 13.18
CA THR A 138 -10.03 9.58 13.74
C THR A 138 -10.03 9.73 15.25
N ILE A 139 -10.59 8.75 15.97
CA ILE A 139 -10.35 8.62 17.42
C ILE A 139 -9.86 7.23 17.71
N GLY A 140 -9.07 7.10 18.76
CA GLY A 140 -8.59 5.82 19.22
C GLY A 140 -8.32 5.76 20.70
N ALA A 141 -8.22 4.54 21.18
CA ALA A 141 -7.84 4.24 22.54
C ALA A 141 -6.91 3.02 22.55
N ARG A 142 -5.81 3.11 23.30
CA ARG A 142 -4.76 2.08 23.38
C ARG A 142 -4.45 1.68 24.80
N SER A 143 -4.08 0.41 24.95
CA SER A 143 -3.53 -0.17 26.16
C SER A 143 -2.19 -0.82 25.85
N TYR A 144 -1.11 -0.27 26.41
CA TYR A 144 0.24 -0.80 26.27
C TYR A 144 0.51 -1.92 27.28
N LYS A 145 1.35 -2.89 26.89
CA LYS A 145 1.85 -3.97 27.78
C LYS A 145 2.74 -3.44 28.91
N ALA A 146 3.59 -2.49 28.56
CA ALA A 146 4.45 -1.75 29.47
C ALA A 146 4.29 -0.27 29.15
N GLY A 147 3.34 0.40 29.81
CA GLY A 147 3.04 1.81 29.55
C GLY A 147 1.64 2.22 29.97
N CYS A 148 1.10 3.22 29.26
CA CYS A 148 -0.26 3.71 29.46
C CYS A 148 -1.30 2.63 29.13
N ALA A 149 -2.10 2.24 30.11
CA ALA A 149 -3.20 1.30 29.94
C ALA A 149 -4.43 1.95 29.27
N ARG A 150 -4.53 3.29 29.33
CA ARG A 150 -5.71 4.06 28.88
C ARG A 150 -5.34 5.30 28.09
N LEU A 151 -4.47 5.14 27.09
CA LEU A 151 -4.13 6.24 26.18
C LEU A 151 -5.33 6.54 25.26
N LYS A 152 -5.67 7.82 25.12
CA LYS A 152 -6.70 8.33 24.21
C LYS A 152 -6.09 9.32 23.25
N PHE A 153 -6.53 9.29 21.99
CA PHE A 153 -6.02 10.18 20.96
C PHE A 153 -7.04 10.35 19.85
N GLY A 154 -6.86 11.41 19.06
CA GLY A 154 -7.65 11.59 17.86
C GLY A 154 -7.36 12.90 17.17
N THR A 155 -7.71 12.95 15.89
CA THR A 155 -7.61 14.14 15.07
C THR A 155 -8.93 14.38 14.35
N LEU A 156 -9.22 15.63 14.06
CA LEU A 156 -10.43 16.04 13.35
C LEU A 156 -10.05 16.99 12.22
N PHE A 157 -10.65 16.76 11.06
CA PHE A 157 -10.63 17.65 9.92
C PHE A 157 -12.03 18.22 9.68
N ALA A 158 -12.10 19.54 9.53
CA ALA A 158 -13.29 20.21 9.04
C ALA A 158 -12.89 21.23 7.96
N ARG A 159 -13.65 21.26 6.85
CA ARG A 159 -13.33 22.13 5.70
C ARG A 159 -13.17 23.61 6.03
N SER A 160 -13.87 24.09 7.05
CA SER A 160 -13.84 25.49 7.47
C SER A 160 -12.60 25.86 8.28
N THR A 161 -11.92 24.87 8.88
CA THR A 161 -10.91 25.14 9.90
C THR A 161 -9.67 24.27 9.82
N GLY A 162 -9.60 23.36 8.86
CA GLY A 162 -8.53 22.39 8.74
C GLY A 162 -8.52 21.32 9.82
N SER A 163 -7.38 20.65 9.87
CA SER A 163 -6.94 19.61 10.78
C SER A 163 -6.63 20.16 12.17
N ARG A 164 -7.02 19.43 13.21
CA ARG A 164 -6.77 19.77 14.62
C ARG A 164 -6.80 18.53 15.51
N PRO A 165 -6.16 18.55 16.69
CA PRO A 165 -6.33 17.48 17.65
C PRO A 165 -7.74 17.48 18.25
N ILE A 166 -8.21 16.28 18.60
CA ILE A 166 -9.37 16.09 19.45
C ILE A 166 -8.92 16.26 20.90
N THR A 167 -9.68 17.05 21.66
CA THR A 167 -9.35 17.39 23.04
C THR A 167 -10.12 16.50 24.04
N GLN A 168 -11.16 15.80 23.59
CA GLN A 168 -11.95 14.92 24.45
C GLN A 168 -12.75 13.90 23.61
N HIS A 169 -12.82 12.66 24.09
CA HIS A 169 -13.85 11.69 23.66
C HIS A 169 -14.17 10.69 24.78
N ASP A 170 -15.37 10.13 24.74
CA ASP A 170 -15.91 9.23 25.78
C ASP A 170 -15.76 7.73 25.47
N ILE A 171 -15.10 7.37 24.35
CA ILE A 171 -14.66 5.98 24.10
C ILE A 171 -13.72 5.51 25.21
N ASN A 172 -14.03 4.36 25.80
CA ASN A 172 -13.18 3.64 26.75
C ASN A 172 -13.07 2.19 26.29
N LEU A 173 -11.85 1.66 26.24
CA LEU A 173 -11.57 0.30 25.79
C LEU A 173 -12.43 -0.73 26.54
N GLU A 174 -12.53 -0.59 27.87
CA GLU A 174 -13.28 -1.45 28.79
C GLU A 174 -14.74 -1.73 28.33
N TYR A 175 -15.34 -0.81 27.57
CA TYR A 175 -16.75 -0.88 27.16
C TYR A 175 -16.96 -1.12 25.66
N VAL A 176 -15.90 -1.25 24.86
CA VAL A 176 -16.02 -1.25 23.38
C VAL A 176 -15.35 -2.46 22.75
N GLY A 177 -16.01 -3.60 22.74
CA GLY A 177 -15.51 -4.75 22.00
C GLY A 177 -14.52 -5.65 22.75
N GLU A 178 -14.49 -5.65 24.07
CA GLU A 178 -13.64 -6.57 24.85
C GLU A 178 -14.01 -8.05 24.62
N TYR A 179 -15.31 -8.37 24.66
CA TYR A 179 -15.80 -9.75 24.56
C TYR A 179 -16.39 -10.08 23.19
N SER A 180 -17.09 -9.12 22.59
CA SER A 180 -17.75 -9.26 21.30
C SER A 180 -17.82 -7.92 20.59
N THR A 181 -17.72 -7.95 19.27
CA THR A 181 -17.84 -6.74 18.45
C THR A 181 -19.27 -6.18 18.61
N PRO A 182 -19.44 -4.93 19.08
CA PRO A 182 -20.76 -4.36 19.31
C PRO A 182 -21.50 -4.08 17.99
N SER A 183 -22.84 -4.09 18.02
CA SER A 183 -23.66 -3.72 16.86
C SER A 183 -23.71 -2.22 16.59
N SER A 184 -23.55 -1.42 17.64
CA SER A 184 -23.42 0.03 17.53
C SER A 184 -22.54 0.62 18.63
N ILE A 185 -21.95 1.78 18.35
CA ILE A 185 -21.11 2.54 19.26
C ILE A 185 -21.59 3.99 19.23
N SER A 186 -22.02 4.50 20.39
CA SER A 186 -22.41 5.90 20.56
C SER A 186 -21.32 6.62 21.34
N PHE A 187 -20.90 7.78 20.85
CA PHE A 187 -19.80 8.53 21.45
C PHE A 187 -19.88 10.02 21.14
N HIS A 188 -19.20 10.80 21.97
CA HIS A 188 -19.01 12.23 21.80
C HIS A 188 -17.55 12.54 21.52
N VAL A 189 -17.32 13.51 20.64
CA VAL A 189 -15.99 14.01 20.31
C VAL A 189 -15.97 15.51 20.49
N LYS A 190 -14.93 16.06 21.12
CA LYS A 190 -14.73 17.50 21.26
C LYS A 190 -13.47 17.94 20.53
N ALA A 191 -13.59 18.93 19.65
CA ALA A 191 -12.47 19.54 18.96
C ALA A 191 -12.78 21.01 18.65
N GLY A 192 -11.79 21.90 18.84
CA GLY A 192 -11.94 23.34 18.56
C GLY A 192 -13.14 23.98 19.25
N GLY A 193 -13.43 23.58 20.49
CA GLY A 193 -14.53 24.12 21.29
C GLY A 193 -15.93 23.57 20.97
N ARG A 194 -16.10 22.77 19.91
CA ARG A 194 -17.37 22.13 19.54
C ARG A 194 -17.39 20.67 19.98
N THR A 195 -18.56 20.20 20.41
CA THR A 195 -18.84 18.79 20.68
C THR A 195 -19.70 18.20 19.57
N TYR A 196 -19.29 17.07 19.03
CA TYR A 196 -19.95 16.30 17.99
C TYR A 196 -20.58 15.05 18.60
N LYS A 197 -21.83 14.76 18.25
CA LYS A 197 -22.58 13.56 18.66
C LYS A 197 -22.53 12.51 17.56
N CYS A 198 -22.05 11.33 17.89
CA CYS A 198 -21.82 10.27 16.91
C CYS A 198 -22.53 8.97 17.31
N ILE A 199 -23.18 8.35 16.34
CA ILE A 199 -23.70 6.97 16.45
C ILE A 199 -23.16 6.19 15.26
N ALA A 200 -22.34 5.18 15.54
CA ALA A 200 -21.82 4.25 14.56
C ALA A 200 -22.60 2.93 14.60
N THR A 201 -23.22 2.53 13.50
CA THR A 201 -23.87 1.22 13.34
C THR A 201 -22.97 0.31 12.51
N LEU A 202 -22.49 -0.77 13.12
CA LEU A 202 -21.47 -1.65 12.54
C LEU A 202 -22.10 -2.66 11.59
N MET A 203 -21.50 -2.80 10.40
CA MET A 203 -21.95 -3.68 9.33
C MET A 203 -21.22 -5.03 9.41
N HIS A 204 -21.57 -5.85 10.40
CA HIS A 204 -20.88 -7.13 10.68
C HIS A 204 -20.78 -8.10 9.49
N ARG A 205 -21.71 -8.01 8.53
CA ARG A 205 -21.67 -8.85 7.31
C ARG A 205 -20.44 -8.57 6.44
N ASP A 206 -19.89 -7.38 6.56
CA ASP A 206 -18.74 -6.89 5.78
C ASP A 206 -17.49 -6.77 6.67
N MET A 207 -17.51 -7.42 7.84
CA MET A 207 -16.35 -7.47 8.73
C MET A 207 -15.25 -8.33 8.11
N VAL A 208 -14.04 -7.79 8.14
CA VAL A 208 -12.83 -8.50 7.76
C VAL A 208 -12.03 -8.78 9.02
N THR A 209 -11.72 -10.05 9.26
CA THR A 209 -10.80 -10.46 10.33
C THR A 209 -9.47 -10.85 9.71
N MET A 210 -8.40 -10.26 10.21
CA MET A 210 -7.02 -10.55 9.84
C MET A 210 -6.26 -10.85 11.12
N GLY A 211 -5.29 -11.75 11.06
CA GLY A 211 -4.50 -12.10 12.23
C GLY A 211 -3.50 -13.19 11.92
N SER A 212 -2.57 -13.36 12.83
CA SER A 212 -1.68 -14.50 12.90
C SER A 212 -1.70 -15.06 14.32
N GLU A 213 -0.90 -16.09 14.59
CA GLU A 213 -0.63 -16.47 15.98
C GLU A 213 -0.13 -15.21 16.74
N GLY A 214 -0.77 -14.89 17.87
CA GLY A 214 -0.37 -13.79 18.77
C GLY A 214 -1.17 -12.48 18.65
N TRP A 215 -1.93 -12.26 17.58
CA TRP A 215 -2.79 -11.06 17.44
C TRP A 215 -3.92 -11.23 16.43
N GLU A 216 -4.97 -10.44 16.59
CA GLU A 216 -6.10 -10.38 15.67
C GLU A 216 -6.58 -8.94 15.50
N THR A 217 -6.86 -8.57 14.25
CA THR A 217 -7.51 -7.31 13.88
C THR A 217 -8.86 -7.61 13.24
N ARG A 218 -9.91 -6.93 13.71
CA ARG A 218 -11.24 -6.92 13.11
C ARG A 218 -11.53 -5.54 12.56
N MET A 219 -11.71 -5.44 11.26
CA MET A 219 -12.11 -4.21 10.59
C MET A 219 -13.58 -4.31 10.19
N VAL A 220 -14.40 -3.35 10.62
CA VAL A 220 -15.85 -3.35 10.42
C VAL A 220 -16.28 -2.02 9.81
N PRO A 221 -16.75 -2.00 8.55
CA PRO A 221 -17.40 -0.83 8.00
C PRO A 221 -18.62 -0.43 8.85
N CYS A 222 -18.88 0.86 8.98
CA CYS A 222 -20.02 1.34 9.75
C CYS A 222 -20.73 2.51 9.06
N ARG A 223 -22.04 2.60 9.30
CA ARG A 223 -22.83 3.80 9.00
C ARG A 223 -22.77 4.75 10.19
N ILE A 224 -22.53 6.02 9.92
CA ILE A 224 -22.41 7.04 10.96
C ILE A 224 -23.60 8.00 10.90
N ILE A 225 -24.10 8.39 12.07
CA ILE A 225 -24.90 9.61 12.25
C ILE A 225 -24.04 10.59 13.04
N LEU A 226 -23.65 11.71 12.41
CA LEU A 226 -22.82 12.78 12.95
C LEU A 226 -23.67 14.05 13.08
N ASP A 227 -23.99 14.47 14.30
CA ASP A 227 -24.88 15.61 14.56
C ASP A 227 -26.20 15.55 13.76
N GLY A 228 -26.74 14.35 13.56
CA GLY A 228 -27.97 14.10 12.78
C GLY A 228 -27.76 13.98 11.27
N THR A 229 -26.56 14.23 10.75
CA THR A 229 -26.21 14.01 9.35
C THR A 229 -25.65 12.61 9.11
N SER A 230 -25.90 12.03 7.95
CA SER A 230 -25.37 10.71 7.62
C SER A 230 -23.88 10.78 7.24
N GLY A 231 -23.17 9.69 7.51
CA GLY A 231 -21.78 9.48 7.16
C GLY A 231 -21.45 8.00 7.09
N VAL A 232 -20.18 7.71 6.83
CA VAL A 232 -19.61 6.37 6.80
C VAL A 232 -18.35 6.35 7.63
N GLY A 233 -17.92 5.16 8.02
CA GLY A 233 -16.70 4.99 8.79
C GLY A 233 -16.18 3.57 8.72
N LEU A 234 -15.02 3.39 9.34
CA LEU A 234 -14.37 2.11 9.52
C LEU A 234 -13.93 2.01 10.97
N VAL A 235 -14.36 0.94 11.64
CA VAL A 235 -13.93 0.61 13.00
C VAL A 235 -12.87 -0.48 12.90
N SER A 236 -11.74 -0.28 13.57
CA SER A 236 -10.70 -1.29 13.73
C SER A 236 -10.56 -1.66 15.19
N PHE A 237 -10.70 -2.94 15.48
CA PHE A 237 -10.39 -3.53 16.78
C PHE A 237 -9.14 -4.37 16.64
N TRP A 238 -8.15 -4.14 17.48
CA TRP A 238 -6.93 -4.93 17.52
C TRP A 238 -6.79 -5.58 18.90
N TYR A 239 -6.48 -6.87 18.92
CA TYR A 239 -6.35 -7.69 20.12
C TYR A 239 -5.05 -8.46 20.11
N SER A 240 -4.36 -8.50 21.25
CA SER A 240 -3.30 -9.48 21.48
C SER A 240 -3.91 -10.84 21.85
N GLN A 241 -3.39 -11.93 21.28
CA GLN A 241 -3.76 -13.30 21.64
C GLN A 241 -2.61 -13.96 22.42
N GLN A 242 -2.92 -14.72 23.47
CA GLN A 242 -1.91 -15.49 24.21
C GLN A 242 -1.58 -16.80 23.47
N GLY A 243 -0.29 -17.15 23.41
CA GLY A 243 0.18 -18.46 22.93
C GLY A 243 0.75 -18.53 21.51
N GLY A 244 1.04 -17.38 20.87
CA GLY A 244 1.46 -17.32 19.47
C GLY A 244 2.81 -16.63 19.22
N GLU A 245 3.81 -16.82 20.09
CA GLU A 245 5.18 -16.46 19.73
C GLU A 245 5.76 -17.54 18.80
N ARG A 246 5.61 -17.35 17.49
CA ARG A 246 6.59 -17.81 16.53
C ARG A 246 7.24 -16.61 15.86
N ASP A 247 8.50 -16.80 15.48
CA ASP A 247 9.27 -15.88 14.66
C ASP A 247 8.44 -15.41 13.45
N ALA A 248 8.76 -14.19 13.00
CA ALA A 248 8.12 -13.46 11.91
C ALA A 248 7.48 -14.37 10.84
N PRO A 249 6.27 -14.04 10.33
CA PRO A 249 5.60 -14.87 9.34
C PRO A 249 6.57 -15.23 8.22
N ASP A 250 6.60 -16.52 7.84
CA ASP A 250 7.32 -16.95 6.64
C ASP A 250 6.90 -16.02 5.51
N PHE A 251 7.86 -15.31 4.91
CA PHE A 251 7.59 -14.46 3.76
C PHE A 251 7.00 -15.35 2.67
N LEU A 252 5.66 -15.34 2.55
CA LEU A 252 4.89 -16.23 1.69
C LEU A 252 5.26 -16.10 0.20
N LEU A 253 6.04 -15.08 -0.15
CA LEU A 253 6.61 -14.87 -1.48
C LEU A 253 8.03 -14.31 -1.32
N THR A 254 8.99 -15.18 -0.99
CA THR A 254 10.40 -14.81 -1.15
C THR A 254 10.75 -15.01 -2.62
N GLU A 255 11.35 -14.01 -3.27
CA GLU A 255 11.87 -14.23 -4.62
C GLU A 255 12.87 -15.38 -4.59
N PRO A 256 12.79 -16.33 -5.55
CA PRO A 256 13.74 -17.42 -5.59
C PRO A 256 15.14 -16.86 -5.82
N LYS A 257 16.10 -17.34 -5.03
CA LYS A 257 17.51 -17.09 -5.32
C LYS A 257 17.92 -18.01 -6.46
N LEU A 258 18.44 -17.43 -7.53
CA LEU A 258 19.03 -18.18 -8.63
C LEU A 258 20.53 -18.29 -8.40
N ASP A 259 21.04 -19.52 -8.37
CA ASP A 259 22.47 -19.81 -8.20
C ASP A 259 23.27 -19.70 -9.51
N ARG A 260 22.60 -19.31 -10.61
CA ARG A 260 23.18 -19.18 -11.95
C ARG A 260 22.96 -17.79 -12.52
N VAL A 261 23.90 -17.36 -13.36
CA VAL A 261 23.67 -16.20 -14.24
C VAL A 261 22.56 -16.60 -15.23
N PRO A 262 21.45 -15.87 -15.30
CA PRO A 262 20.36 -16.20 -16.20
C PRO A 262 20.76 -15.93 -17.65
N SER A 263 20.11 -16.66 -18.57
CA SER A 263 20.21 -16.47 -20.03
C SER A 263 19.74 -15.07 -20.44
N PHE A 264 19.76 -14.73 -21.74
CA PHE A 264 19.21 -13.47 -22.22
C PHE A 264 17.68 -13.50 -22.32
N VAL A 265 17.12 -14.69 -22.50
CA VAL A 265 15.68 -14.91 -22.63
C VAL A 265 15.21 -16.01 -21.69
N ALA A 266 14.02 -15.85 -21.11
CA ALA A 266 13.36 -16.90 -20.33
C ALA A 266 11.89 -17.08 -20.70
N ALA A 267 11.45 -18.33 -20.85
CA ALA A 267 10.04 -18.63 -21.06
C ALA A 267 9.22 -18.34 -19.79
N PHE A 268 7.92 -18.02 -19.92
CA PHE A 268 7.10 -17.62 -18.77
C PHE A 268 7.04 -18.64 -17.62
N GLY A 269 7.25 -19.93 -17.88
CA GLY A 269 7.29 -20.97 -16.85
C GLY A 269 8.67 -21.20 -16.21
N GLU A 270 9.70 -20.47 -16.62
CA GLU A 270 11.06 -20.60 -16.11
C GLU A 270 11.28 -19.71 -14.88
N ARG A 271 12.13 -20.15 -13.95
CA ARG A 271 12.31 -19.49 -12.63
C ARG A 271 12.90 -18.09 -12.73
N GLU A 272 13.62 -17.81 -13.81
CA GLU A 272 14.12 -16.49 -14.17
C GLU A 272 13.00 -15.44 -14.23
N CYS A 273 11.80 -15.86 -14.65
CA CYS A 273 10.62 -15.00 -14.69
C CYS A 273 10.03 -14.69 -13.30
N GLU A 274 10.39 -15.43 -12.25
CA GLU A 274 9.89 -15.20 -10.89
C GLU A 274 10.70 -14.14 -10.12
N VAL A 275 11.85 -13.72 -10.66
CA VAL A 275 12.78 -12.80 -10.01
C VAL A 275 12.69 -11.42 -10.67
N GLY A 276 12.24 -10.41 -9.92
CA GLY A 276 12.05 -9.05 -10.44
C GLY A 276 13.33 -8.42 -10.98
N ALA A 277 14.49 -8.73 -10.38
CA ALA A 277 15.78 -8.25 -10.84
C ALA A 277 16.15 -8.70 -12.27
N PHE A 278 15.61 -9.83 -12.74
CA PHE A 278 15.91 -10.39 -14.06
C PHE A 278 14.79 -10.15 -15.06
N ALA A 279 13.55 -10.44 -14.70
CA ALA A 279 12.41 -10.32 -15.61
C ALA A 279 11.77 -8.93 -15.62
N GLY A 280 12.16 -8.06 -14.67
CA GLY A 280 11.39 -6.86 -14.35
C GLY A 280 10.02 -7.21 -13.74
N GLU A 281 9.39 -6.22 -13.12
CA GLU A 281 8.07 -6.42 -12.48
C GLU A 281 6.99 -6.84 -13.49
N LYS A 282 7.04 -6.30 -14.71
CA LYS A 282 6.07 -6.64 -15.77
C LYS A 282 6.26 -8.06 -16.29
N GLY A 283 7.51 -8.46 -16.58
CA GLY A 283 7.81 -9.81 -17.05
C GLY A 283 7.38 -10.85 -16.02
N LYS A 284 7.66 -10.58 -14.74
CA LYS A 284 7.21 -11.39 -13.61
C LYS A 284 5.69 -11.47 -13.48
N LEU A 285 4.99 -10.34 -13.60
CA LEU A 285 3.52 -10.32 -13.56
C LEU A 285 2.90 -11.09 -14.73
N LEU A 286 3.46 -10.95 -15.94
CA LEU A 286 2.96 -11.64 -17.12
C LEU A 286 3.22 -13.16 -17.02
N ALA A 287 4.40 -13.55 -16.54
CA ALA A 287 4.73 -14.94 -16.26
C ALA A 287 3.79 -15.56 -15.22
N LEU A 288 3.56 -14.85 -14.10
CA LEU A 288 2.59 -15.26 -13.09
C LEU A 288 1.17 -15.37 -13.66
N ALA A 289 0.76 -14.40 -14.48
CA ALA A 289 -0.55 -14.44 -15.12
C ALA A 289 -0.68 -15.64 -16.07
N SER A 290 0.39 -16.00 -16.78
CA SER A 290 0.42 -17.16 -17.69
C SER A 290 0.29 -18.51 -16.96
N SER A 291 0.70 -18.59 -15.69
CA SER A 291 0.53 -19.80 -14.88
C SER A 291 -0.92 -20.04 -14.42
N ILE A 292 -1.80 -19.07 -14.60
CA ILE A 292 -3.18 -19.14 -14.13
C ILE A 292 -4.05 -19.77 -15.21
N ILE A 293 -4.62 -20.91 -14.88
CA ILE A 293 -5.59 -21.60 -15.73
C ILE A 293 -6.97 -20.96 -15.48
N SER A 294 -7.49 -20.24 -16.48
CA SER A 294 -8.80 -19.58 -16.42
C SER A 294 -9.66 -19.92 -17.65
N PRO A 295 -10.98 -20.14 -17.49
CA PRO A 295 -11.88 -20.30 -18.63
C PRO A 295 -12.15 -18.98 -19.38
N ASN A 296 -11.83 -17.83 -18.77
CA ASN A 296 -12.22 -16.51 -19.28
C ASN A 296 -11.14 -15.83 -20.13
N PHE A 297 -9.88 -16.25 -19.99
CA PHE A 297 -8.76 -15.74 -20.77
C PHE A 297 -7.64 -16.78 -20.83
N ALA A 298 -6.90 -16.79 -21.94
CA ALA A 298 -5.70 -17.58 -22.10
C ALA A 298 -4.56 -16.67 -22.55
N ILE A 299 -3.45 -16.69 -21.82
CA ILE A 299 -2.23 -16.00 -22.23
C ILE A 299 -1.46 -16.94 -23.16
N PRO A 300 -1.13 -16.52 -24.40
CA PRO A 300 -0.35 -17.33 -25.32
C PRO A 300 1.02 -17.68 -24.73
N ARG A 301 1.65 -18.72 -25.30
CA ARG A 301 3.04 -19.03 -24.97
C ARG A 301 3.93 -17.83 -25.31
N GLY A 302 4.94 -17.63 -24.49
CA GLY A 302 5.77 -16.44 -24.57
C GLY A 302 6.98 -16.52 -23.67
N PHE A 303 7.79 -15.47 -23.79
CA PHE A 303 9.05 -15.33 -23.07
C PHE A 303 9.29 -13.87 -22.69
N VAL A 304 10.17 -13.70 -21.71
CA VAL A 304 10.68 -12.41 -21.24
C VAL A 304 12.12 -12.26 -21.73
N VAL A 305 12.42 -11.12 -22.35
CA VAL A 305 13.81 -10.68 -22.59
C VAL A 305 14.32 -10.07 -21.28
N LEU A 306 15.32 -10.71 -20.68
CA LEU A 306 15.79 -10.42 -19.32
C LEU A 306 16.71 -9.21 -19.28
N THR A 307 16.90 -8.64 -18.09
CA THR A 307 17.80 -7.49 -17.84
C THR A 307 19.26 -7.82 -18.14
N THR A 308 19.63 -9.10 -18.13
CA THR A 308 20.94 -9.60 -18.59
C THR A 308 21.16 -9.33 -20.08
N ALA A 309 20.13 -9.46 -20.92
CA ALA A 309 20.21 -9.15 -22.35
C ALA A 309 20.48 -7.66 -22.56
N PHE A 310 19.77 -6.81 -21.81
CA PHE A 310 19.97 -5.37 -21.83
C PHE A 310 21.39 -4.98 -21.38
N THR A 311 21.85 -5.54 -20.25
CA THR A 311 23.20 -5.27 -19.73
C THR A 311 24.28 -5.73 -20.70
N HIS A 312 24.09 -6.91 -21.31
CA HIS A 312 25.02 -7.43 -22.32
C HIS A 312 25.09 -6.51 -23.54
N HIS A 313 23.94 -6.02 -24.00
CA HIS A 313 23.88 -5.11 -25.14
C HIS A 313 24.55 -3.76 -24.86
N LEU A 314 24.40 -3.21 -23.64
CA LEU A 314 25.12 -2.01 -23.22
C LEU A 314 26.64 -2.23 -23.18
N ASN A 315 27.10 -3.40 -22.74
CA ASN A 315 28.53 -3.71 -22.71
C ASN A 315 29.11 -3.93 -24.12
N HIS A 316 28.28 -4.33 -25.09
CA HIS A 316 28.69 -4.56 -26.47
C HIS A 316 28.74 -3.26 -27.31
N SER A 317 27.92 -2.25 -26.99
CA SER A 317 27.87 -0.99 -27.73
C SER A 317 28.31 0.18 -26.87
N GLU A 318 29.53 0.67 -27.12
CA GLU A 318 30.11 1.82 -26.43
C GLU A 318 29.24 3.08 -26.56
N LYS A 319 28.70 3.32 -27.77
CA LYS A 319 27.81 4.47 -28.04
C LYS A 319 26.52 4.41 -27.21
N LEU A 320 25.95 3.21 -27.06
CA LEU A 320 24.72 3.01 -26.31
C LEU A 320 24.98 3.17 -24.80
N SER A 321 26.08 2.60 -24.32
CA SER A 321 26.55 2.77 -22.94
C SER A 321 26.77 4.24 -22.58
N GLU A 322 27.45 5.00 -23.45
CA GLU A 322 27.68 6.43 -23.27
C GLU A 322 26.36 7.21 -23.26
N ALA A 323 25.44 6.93 -24.18
CA ALA A 323 24.15 7.60 -24.25
C ALA A 323 23.27 7.34 -23.02
N VAL A 324 23.24 6.10 -22.52
CA VAL A 324 22.52 5.74 -21.28
C VAL A 324 23.21 6.37 -20.06
N GLY A 325 24.55 6.41 -20.04
CA GLY A 325 25.32 7.13 -19.02
C GLY A 325 24.98 8.62 -18.98
N ASN A 326 24.89 9.27 -20.14
CA ASN A 326 24.52 10.68 -20.25
C ASN A 326 23.10 10.96 -19.73
N VAL A 327 22.13 10.09 -20.00
CA VAL A 327 20.78 10.21 -19.41
C VAL A 327 20.86 10.17 -17.88
N LYS A 328 21.64 9.25 -17.32
CA LYS A 328 21.86 9.17 -15.87
C LYS A 328 22.50 10.44 -15.30
N ASP A 329 23.51 10.98 -15.97
CA ASP A 329 24.23 12.17 -15.50
C ASP A 329 23.38 13.44 -15.60
N VAL A 330 22.56 13.58 -16.64
CA VAL A 330 21.58 14.68 -16.76
C VAL A 330 20.48 14.55 -15.70
N CYS A 331 19.95 13.34 -15.47
CA CYS A 331 18.94 13.08 -14.43
C CYS A 331 19.43 13.42 -13.01
N LEU A 332 20.70 13.12 -12.71
CA LEU A 332 21.29 13.35 -11.39
C LEU A 332 21.83 14.78 -11.22
N GLY A 333 21.79 15.61 -12.26
CA GLY A 333 22.35 16.96 -12.25
C GLY A 333 23.88 17.00 -12.27
N ASN A 334 24.54 15.88 -12.61
CA ASN A 334 25.99 15.79 -12.78
C ASN A 334 26.45 16.41 -14.11
N ALA A 335 25.57 16.44 -15.10
CA ALA A 335 25.79 17.06 -16.39
C ALA A 335 24.67 18.06 -16.72
N ALA A 336 25.03 19.19 -17.32
CA ALA A 336 24.04 20.13 -17.87
C ALA A 336 23.52 19.59 -19.21
N GLY A 337 22.21 19.42 -19.34
CA GLY A 337 21.61 18.92 -20.57
C GLY A 337 20.08 18.88 -20.51
N ASP A 338 19.46 18.71 -21.68
CA ASP A 338 18.02 18.48 -21.79
C ASP A 338 17.74 16.97 -21.72
N LEU A 339 17.01 16.56 -20.68
CA LEU A 339 16.63 15.17 -20.47
C LEU A 339 15.83 14.59 -21.64
N SER A 340 14.97 15.40 -22.28
CA SER A 340 14.17 14.97 -23.42
C SER A 340 15.07 14.61 -24.61
N LEU A 341 16.07 15.44 -24.89
CA LEU A 341 17.04 15.18 -25.98
C LEU A 341 17.93 13.98 -25.67
N ALA A 342 18.39 13.84 -24.41
CA ALA A 342 19.18 12.70 -23.98
C ALA A 342 18.40 11.38 -24.15
N CYS A 343 17.13 11.35 -23.73
CA CYS A 343 16.26 10.19 -23.92
C CYS A 343 15.98 9.89 -25.40
N GLN A 344 15.70 10.91 -26.22
CA GLN A 344 15.50 10.73 -27.67
C GLN A 344 16.72 10.10 -28.34
N ARG A 345 17.92 10.52 -27.95
CA ARG A 345 19.17 9.97 -28.47
C ARG A 345 19.34 8.49 -28.12
N VAL A 346 18.99 8.09 -26.89
CA VAL A 346 19.00 6.69 -26.47
C VAL A 346 18.02 5.86 -27.31
N VAL A 347 16.79 6.34 -27.52
CA VAL A 347 15.79 5.65 -28.35
C VAL A 347 16.28 5.49 -29.80
N GLU A 348 16.86 6.54 -30.37
CA GLU A 348 17.43 6.49 -31.73
C GLU A 348 18.53 5.42 -31.84
N LEU A 349 19.42 5.33 -30.85
CA LEU A 349 20.49 4.33 -30.82
C LEU A 349 19.94 2.91 -30.67
N PHE A 350 18.93 2.68 -29.83
CA PHE A 350 18.28 1.36 -29.72
C PHE A 350 17.58 0.92 -31.03
N LEU A 351 17.16 1.86 -31.88
CA LEU A 351 16.54 1.57 -33.16
C LEU A 351 17.55 1.33 -34.30
N THR A 352 18.77 1.85 -34.17
CA THR A 352 19.76 1.89 -35.26
C THR A 352 20.97 1.00 -35.04
N GLU A 353 21.38 0.79 -33.79
CA GLU A 353 22.50 -0.09 -33.46
C GLU A 353 22.06 -1.56 -33.53
N PRO A 354 22.89 -2.43 -34.12
CA PRO A 354 22.56 -3.84 -34.23
C PRO A 354 22.55 -4.52 -32.87
N ILE A 355 21.53 -5.35 -32.61
CA ILE A 355 21.45 -6.19 -31.41
C ILE A 355 22.64 -7.16 -31.41
N ALA A 356 23.23 -7.40 -30.23
CA ALA A 356 24.33 -8.35 -30.08
C ALA A 356 23.90 -9.74 -30.60
N GLU A 357 24.76 -10.39 -31.41
CA GLU A 357 24.42 -11.63 -32.12
C GLU A 357 23.96 -12.74 -31.17
N ASP A 358 24.58 -12.86 -30.00
CA ASP A 358 24.21 -13.86 -28.98
C ASP A 358 22.78 -13.65 -28.45
N VAL A 359 22.38 -12.39 -28.23
CA VAL A 359 21.03 -12.04 -27.76
C VAL A 359 20.02 -12.30 -28.87
N ALA A 360 20.34 -11.90 -30.10
CA ALA A 360 19.49 -12.13 -31.26
C ALA A 360 19.31 -13.64 -31.53
N GLY A 361 20.38 -14.43 -31.36
CA GLY A 361 20.37 -15.89 -31.49
C GLY A 361 19.40 -16.55 -30.50
N GLU A 362 19.50 -16.22 -29.21
CA GLU A 362 18.60 -16.77 -28.18
C GLU A 362 17.12 -16.38 -28.42
N VAL A 363 16.87 -15.14 -28.86
CA VAL A 363 15.51 -14.68 -29.20
C VAL A 363 14.95 -15.48 -30.38
N LEU A 364 15.74 -15.67 -31.44
CA LEU A 364 15.32 -16.43 -32.62
C LEU A 364 15.11 -17.91 -32.29
N GLU A 365 15.98 -18.51 -31.46
CA GLU A 365 15.82 -19.88 -30.98
C GLU A 365 14.50 -20.06 -30.21
N LYS A 366 14.15 -19.09 -29.34
CA LYS A 366 12.91 -19.13 -28.56
C LYS A 366 11.65 -18.87 -29.38
N LEU A 367 11.74 -18.11 -30.46
CA LEU A 367 10.64 -17.92 -31.42
C LEU A 367 10.39 -19.19 -32.25
N GLY A 368 11.45 -19.95 -32.56
CA GLY A 368 11.39 -21.16 -33.38
C GLY A 368 10.84 -20.91 -34.80
N ASP A 369 10.54 -21.99 -35.54
CA ASP A 369 9.93 -21.94 -36.88
C ASP A 369 8.37 -21.91 -36.82
N ASP A 370 7.79 -21.75 -35.63
CA ASP A 370 6.37 -21.98 -35.39
C ASP A 370 5.53 -20.73 -35.74
N GLN A 371 4.55 -20.86 -36.65
CA GLN A 371 3.68 -19.76 -37.13
C GLN A 371 2.61 -19.31 -36.12
N GLY A 372 2.86 -19.49 -34.82
CA GLY A 372 1.95 -19.12 -33.73
C GLY A 372 2.06 -17.66 -33.31
N THR A 373 1.06 -17.17 -32.58
CA THR A 373 1.13 -15.85 -31.93
C THR A 373 1.95 -15.93 -30.65
N TRP A 374 3.08 -15.23 -30.60
CA TRP A 374 3.99 -15.18 -29.46
C TRP A 374 3.77 -13.92 -28.64
N THR A 375 3.77 -14.06 -27.31
CA THR A 375 3.81 -12.89 -26.42
C THR A 375 5.25 -12.64 -25.97
N VAL A 376 5.83 -11.51 -26.37
CA VAL A 376 7.17 -11.10 -25.94
C VAL A 376 7.04 -9.97 -24.92
N CYS A 377 7.64 -10.15 -23.76
CA CYS A 377 7.78 -9.08 -22.77
C CYS A 377 9.23 -8.63 -22.71
N ILE A 378 9.45 -7.33 -22.87
CA ILE A 378 10.78 -6.74 -22.67
C ILE A 378 10.82 -6.23 -21.24
N SER A 379 11.77 -6.76 -20.44
CA SER A 379 11.97 -6.31 -19.07
C SER A 379 12.32 -4.82 -19.07
N ASP A 380 11.65 -4.08 -18.19
CA ASP A 380 11.84 -2.65 -18.01
C ASP A 380 12.12 -2.43 -16.52
N ALA A 381 13.22 -1.73 -16.23
CA ALA A 381 13.58 -1.35 -14.86
C ALA A 381 12.79 -0.14 -14.36
N SER A 382 11.90 0.44 -15.18
CA SER A 382 11.12 1.62 -14.84
C SER A 382 9.63 1.34 -14.58
N ASP A 383 9.09 2.06 -13.59
CA ASP A 383 7.69 2.13 -13.13
C ASP A 383 6.70 2.70 -14.19
N GLY A 384 7.00 2.60 -15.48
CA GLY A 384 6.26 3.26 -16.57
C GLY A 384 5.80 2.29 -17.66
N ALA A 385 4.58 2.45 -18.16
CA ALA A 385 3.97 1.56 -19.14
C ALA A 385 4.71 1.49 -20.48
N CYS A 386 5.04 0.27 -20.94
CA CYS A 386 5.19 -0.07 -22.35
C CYS A 386 5.05 -1.58 -22.49
N GLY A 387 4.06 -2.04 -23.25
CA GLY A 387 3.97 -3.40 -23.77
C GLY A 387 3.88 -3.26 -25.28
N MET A 388 4.86 -3.79 -25.99
CA MET A 388 4.84 -3.85 -27.45
C MET A 388 4.31 -5.22 -27.86
N GLU A 389 3.18 -5.22 -28.56
CA GLU A 389 2.65 -6.39 -29.25
C GLU A 389 3.45 -6.52 -30.55
N VAL A 390 4.28 -7.56 -30.67
CA VAL A 390 4.91 -7.90 -31.95
C VAL A 390 3.98 -8.88 -32.63
N ARG A 391 3.37 -8.46 -33.74
CA ARG A 391 2.56 -9.31 -34.62
C ARG A 391 3.43 -10.05 -35.63
#